data_AF-A0A4R8TB11-F1
#
_entry.id   AF-A0A4R8TB11-F1
#
_cell.length_a   1.000
_cell.length_b   1.000
_cell.length_c   1.000
_cell.angle_alpha   90.00
_cell.angle_beta   90.00
_cell.angle_gamma   90.00
#
_symmetry.space_group_name_H-M   'P 1'
#
loop_
_entity.id
_entity.type
_entity.pdbx_description
1 polymer ?
#
loop_
_entity_poly.entity_id
_entity_poly.type
_entity_poly.pdbx_seq_one_letter_code
_entity_poly.pdbx_strand_id
1 'polypeptide(L)'
;MSNIVDAPHVVVRAREKYCLALKETNKALRHPIQVKADSTLTAVLLLGLFETIAFDGWKNYHIWATHIQGATALLQLRGTHQFTHEIQACIQQGIRVPSALTEVNSNFERNGVVGPYNSIQPVSLAFIGFRIVDLCADIKSHLLTDSRTICHFALDIKANLKAWADLRSETFFEISTVREAANICFEDKKHVYSSVWGAQLWNSWRSLGILINQIILDSLDHLLLHNQEIKRDVYSEALYSLRNLSQDICISTPNLASSPRAPTMIWPLYMVLQEARNVETVRSWAAIQLQGIKTYMGIKQAAVLAADTWRESLTPHFNIFA
;
A
#
# COMPACT_ATOMS: atom_id res chain seq x y z
N MET A 1 -1.28 -23.63 0.28
CA MET A 1 -0.93 -24.38 -0.95
C MET A 1 -2.12 -25.05 -1.65
N SER A 2 -3.29 -25.25 -1.02
CA SER A 2 -4.45 -25.87 -1.69
C SER A 2 -4.92 -25.18 -2.98
N ASN A 3 -4.74 -23.85 -3.07
CA ASN A 3 -5.05 -23.07 -4.27
C ASN A 3 -4.05 -23.28 -5.43
N ILE A 4 -2.88 -23.89 -5.15
CA ILE A 4 -1.82 -24.16 -6.14
C ILE A 4 -1.94 -25.60 -6.65
N VAL A 5 -2.32 -26.55 -5.79
CA VAL A 5 -2.33 -28.00 -6.08
C VAL A 5 -3.74 -28.52 -6.44
N ASP A 6 -4.66 -27.64 -6.83
CA ASP A 6 -6.07 -27.94 -7.15
C ASP A 6 -6.70 -29.01 -6.25
N ALA A 7 -6.78 -28.70 -4.94
CA ALA A 7 -7.31 -29.61 -3.93
C ALA A 7 -8.69 -29.15 -3.44
N PRO A 8 -9.79 -29.42 -4.18
CA PRO A 8 -11.12 -28.87 -3.90
C PRO A 8 -11.65 -29.24 -2.51
N HIS A 9 -11.34 -30.46 -2.03
CA HIS A 9 -11.69 -30.91 -0.69
C HIS A 9 -11.04 -30.07 0.44
N VAL A 10 -9.82 -29.57 0.22
CA VAL A 10 -9.15 -28.67 1.18
C VAL A 10 -9.76 -27.27 1.13
N VAL A 11 -10.15 -26.80 -0.05
CA VAL A 11 -10.84 -25.50 -0.21
C VAL A 11 -12.20 -25.51 0.49
N VAL A 12 -12.98 -26.59 0.34
CA VAL A 12 -14.26 -26.76 1.05
C VAL A 12 -14.06 -26.74 2.56
N ARG A 13 -13.12 -27.54 3.08
CA ARG A 13 -12.81 -27.57 4.51
C ARG A 13 -12.29 -26.24 5.04
N ALA A 14 -11.51 -25.51 4.24
CA ALA A 14 -11.03 -24.18 4.59
C ALA A 14 -12.19 -23.16 4.67
N ARG A 15 -13.17 -23.23 3.74
CA ARG A 15 -14.39 -22.41 3.79
C ARG A 15 -15.26 -22.74 5.00
N GLU A 16 -15.40 -24.02 5.35
CA GLU A 16 -16.12 -24.43 6.57
C GLU A 16 -15.46 -23.83 7.82
N LYS A 17 -14.12 -23.92 7.92
CA LYS A 17 -13.37 -23.31 9.03
C LYS A 17 -13.47 -21.80 9.05
N TYR A 18 -13.45 -21.14 7.90
CA TYR A 18 -13.70 -19.70 7.78
C TYR A 18 -15.09 -19.34 8.31
N CYS A 19 -16.16 -20.04 7.89
CA CYS A 19 -17.53 -19.77 8.37
C CYS A 19 -17.66 -19.96 9.89
N LEU A 20 -17.02 -21.01 10.43
CA LEU A 20 -16.99 -21.23 11.87
C LEU A 20 -16.25 -20.11 12.61
N ALA A 21 -15.06 -19.73 12.13
CA ALA A 21 -14.28 -18.65 12.71
C ALA A 21 -15.04 -17.32 12.65
N LEU A 22 -15.70 -16.99 11.53
CA LEU A 22 -16.52 -15.80 11.37
C LEU A 22 -17.69 -15.78 12.38
N LYS A 23 -18.35 -16.93 12.60
CA LYS A 23 -19.43 -17.06 13.59
C LYS A 23 -18.95 -16.82 15.01
N GLU A 24 -17.81 -17.39 15.41
CA GLU A 24 -17.25 -17.20 16.74
C GLU A 24 -16.70 -15.78 16.93
N THR A 25 -16.04 -15.20 15.92
CA THR A 25 -15.62 -13.79 15.94
C THR A 25 -16.82 -12.87 16.14
N ASN A 26 -17.94 -13.10 15.43
CA ASN A 26 -19.16 -12.32 15.63
C ASN A 26 -19.75 -12.41 17.04
N LYS A 27 -19.61 -13.57 17.72
CA LYS A 27 -19.99 -13.68 19.13
C LYS A 27 -19.05 -12.88 20.03
N ALA A 28 -17.75 -12.99 19.79
CA ALA A 28 -16.74 -12.27 20.56
C ALA A 28 -16.89 -10.74 20.41
N LEU A 29 -17.23 -10.26 19.21
CA LEU A 29 -17.51 -8.84 18.93
C LEU A 29 -18.74 -8.30 19.69
N ARG A 30 -19.73 -9.14 19.98
CA ARG A 30 -20.93 -8.76 20.74
C ARG A 30 -20.74 -8.85 22.26
N HIS A 31 -19.64 -9.43 22.72
CA HIS A 31 -19.37 -9.61 24.13
C HIS A 31 -18.48 -8.46 24.67
N PRO A 32 -18.89 -7.75 25.73
CA PRO A 32 -18.25 -6.49 26.18
C PRO A 32 -16.77 -6.64 26.58
N ILE A 33 -16.37 -7.82 27.05
CA ILE A 33 -14.97 -8.14 27.38
C ILE A 33 -14.20 -8.70 26.15
N GLN A 34 -14.74 -9.73 25.48
CA GLN A 34 -14.03 -10.42 24.40
C GLN A 34 -13.81 -9.53 23.17
N VAL A 35 -14.64 -8.51 22.94
CA VAL A 35 -14.43 -7.53 21.86
C VAL A 35 -13.05 -6.87 21.95
N LYS A 36 -12.49 -6.72 23.16
CA LYS A 36 -11.16 -6.13 23.39
C LYS A 36 -10.01 -7.16 23.48
N ALA A 37 -10.27 -8.46 23.40
CA ALA A 37 -9.25 -9.50 23.57
C ALA A 37 -8.37 -9.69 22.34
N ASP A 38 -7.05 -9.79 22.45
CA ASP A 38 -6.08 -9.96 21.34
C ASP A 38 -6.53 -11.00 20.32
N SER A 39 -7.05 -12.13 20.80
CA SER A 39 -7.63 -13.20 19.99
C SER A 39 -8.71 -12.73 19.00
N THR A 40 -9.59 -11.81 19.39
CA THR A 40 -10.64 -11.25 18.52
C THR A 40 -10.06 -10.37 17.42
N LEU A 41 -9.02 -9.58 17.72
CA LEU A 41 -8.31 -8.79 16.69
C LEU A 41 -7.57 -9.71 15.73
N THR A 42 -6.80 -10.66 16.26
CA THR A 42 -6.09 -11.66 15.45
C THR A 42 -7.07 -12.43 14.58
N ALA A 43 -8.25 -12.80 15.08
CA ALA A 43 -9.27 -13.47 14.29
C ALA A 43 -9.80 -12.58 13.16
N VAL A 44 -10.07 -11.29 13.39
CA VAL A 44 -10.48 -10.36 12.34
C VAL A 44 -9.40 -10.18 11.27
N LEU A 45 -8.13 -10.04 11.66
CA LEU A 45 -7.00 -9.91 10.73
C LEU A 45 -6.77 -11.19 9.91
N LEU A 46 -6.87 -12.37 10.55
CA LEU A 46 -6.73 -13.67 9.87
C LEU A 46 -7.89 -13.96 8.93
N LEU A 47 -9.11 -13.52 9.26
CA LEU A 47 -10.26 -13.58 8.36
C LEU A 47 -9.99 -12.70 7.13
N GLY A 48 -9.61 -11.44 7.31
CA GLY A 48 -9.25 -10.56 6.19
C GLY A 48 -8.13 -11.14 5.31
N LEU A 49 -7.08 -11.72 5.92
CA LEU A 49 -6.01 -12.40 5.19
C LEU A 49 -6.51 -13.62 4.40
N PHE A 50 -7.41 -14.43 4.98
CA PHE A 50 -8.01 -15.57 4.30
C PHE A 50 -8.78 -15.11 3.04
N GLU A 51 -9.48 -13.99 3.12
CA GLU A 51 -10.27 -13.43 2.01
C GLU A 51 -9.38 -12.95 0.86
N THR A 52 -8.28 -12.27 1.19
CA THR A 52 -7.23 -11.89 0.22
C THR A 52 -6.72 -13.11 -0.55
N ILE A 53 -6.55 -14.24 0.12
CA ILE A 53 -5.98 -15.47 -0.46
C ILE A 53 -7.03 -16.30 -1.22
N ALA A 54 -8.25 -16.43 -0.68
CA ALA A 54 -9.21 -17.46 -1.08
C ALA A 54 -10.32 -16.98 -2.03
N PHE A 55 -10.65 -15.68 -2.04
CA PHE A 55 -11.79 -15.15 -2.80
C PHE A 55 -11.37 -14.54 -4.15
N ASP A 56 -12.27 -14.65 -5.13
CA ASP A 56 -11.96 -14.59 -6.57
C ASP A 56 -12.57 -13.40 -7.32
N GLY A 57 -13.13 -12.40 -6.63
CA GLY A 57 -13.85 -11.32 -7.29
C GLY A 57 -13.77 -9.96 -6.59
N TRP A 58 -13.77 -8.89 -7.40
CA TRP A 58 -13.77 -7.49 -6.97
C TRP A 58 -14.98 -7.13 -6.08
N LYS A 59 -16.10 -7.86 -6.22
CA LYS A 59 -17.27 -7.77 -5.32
C LYS A 59 -16.93 -8.09 -3.85
N ASN A 60 -15.87 -8.86 -3.60
CA ASN A 60 -15.43 -9.24 -2.25
C ASN A 60 -14.37 -8.28 -1.67
N TYR A 61 -13.90 -7.30 -2.44
CA TYR A 61 -13.01 -6.24 -1.94
C TYR A 61 -13.67 -5.43 -0.82
N HIS A 62 -14.98 -5.19 -0.93
CA HIS A 62 -15.78 -4.55 0.11
C HIS A 62 -15.83 -5.38 1.42
N ILE A 63 -15.71 -6.71 1.33
CA ILE A 63 -15.71 -7.62 2.49
C ILE A 63 -14.37 -7.50 3.22
N TRP A 64 -13.25 -7.60 2.48
CA TRP A 64 -11.92 -7.35 3.03
C TRP A 64 -11.81 -5.95 3.65
N ALA A 65 -12.35 -4.95 2.95
CA ALA A 65 -12.42 -3.58 3.42
C ALA A 65 -13.16 -3.45 4.77
N THR A 66 -14.27 -4.18 4.92
CA THR A 66 -15.05 -4.27 6.17
C THR A 66 -14.23 -4.93 7.30
N HIS A 67 -13.43 -5.95 7.00
CA HIS A 67 -12.55 -6.57 7.99
C HIS A 67 -11.46 -5.62 8.50
N ILE A 68 -10.89 -4.80 7.62
CA ILE A 68 -9.96 -3.75 8.04
C ILE A 68 -10.68 -2.69 8.87
N GLN A 69 -11.83 -2.18 8.43
CA GLN A 69 -12.62 -1.22 9.23
C GLN A 69 -12.97 -1.79 10.62
N GLY A 70 -13.33 -3.07 10.69
CA GLY A 70 -13.57 -3.78 11.92
C GLY A 70 -12.32 -3.90 12.80
N ALA A 71 -11.16 -4.23 12.22
CA ALA A 71 -9.89 -4.25 12.93
C ALA A 71 -9.58 -2.85 13.49
N THR A 72 -9.69 -1.81 12.67
CA THR A 72 -9.54 -0.41 13.07
C THR A 72 -10.47 -0.02 14.23
N ALA A 73 -11.74 -0.39 14.19
CA ALA A 73 -12.69 -0.11 15.28
C ALA A 73 -12.32 -0.88 16.57
N LEU A 74 -11.87 -2.13 16.45
CA LEU A 74 -11.37 -2.91 17.58
C LEU A 74 -10.13 -2.28 18.21
N LEU A 75 -9.24 -1.77 17.38
CA LEU A 75 -8.02 -1.09 17.76
C LEU A 75 -8.33 0.22 18.50
N GLN A 76 -9.29 1.01 18.02
CA GLN A 76 -9.81 2.17 18.76
C GLN A 76 -10.41 1.78 20.13
N LEU A 77 -11.14 0.66 20.22
CA LEU A 77 -11.73 0.18 21.47
C LEU A 77 -10.71 -0.34 22.50
N ARG A 78 -9.52 -0.75 22.04
CA ARG A 78 -8.46 -1.35 22.86
C ARG A 78 -7.39 -0.36 23.30
N GLY A 79 -7.28 0.77 22.61
CA GLY A 79 -6.33 1.82 22.93
C GLY A 79 -5.04 1.79 22.10
N THR A 80 -4.24 2.82 22.29
CA THR A 80 -3.21 3.33 21.38
C THR A 80 -1.86 2.61 21.43
N HIS A 81 -1.80 1.34 21.80
CA HIS A 81 -0.52 0.65 22.07
C HIS A 81 -0.16 -0.50 21.13
N GLN A 82 -0.92 -0.77 20.06
CA GLN A 82 -0.84 -2.07 19.37
C GLN A 82 -0.76 -2.06 17.82
N PHE A 83 -0.39 -0.97 17.13
CA PHE A 83 -0.57 -0.88 15.66
C PHE A 83 0.71 -1.07 14.85
N THR A 84 0.68 -1.91 13.81
CA THR A 84 1.82 -2.11 12.89
C THR A 84 1.44 -2.38 11.42
N HIS A 85 0.16 -2.55 11.05
CA HIS A 85 -0.22 -3.03 9.70
C HIS A 85 -1.45 -2.36 9.03
N GLU A 86 -1.97 -1.23 9.53
CA GLU A 86 -3.30 -0.68 9.17
C GLU A 86 -3.30 0.37 8.03
N ILE A 87 -2.12 0.88 7.66
CA ILE A 87 -1.97 2.06 6.77
C ILE A 87 -2.37 1.77 5.33
N GLN A 88 -1.98 0.59 4.84
CA GLN A 88 -2.17 0.18 3.44
C GLN A 88 -3.65 0.07 3.08
N ALA A 89 -4.50 -0.26 4.06
CA ALA A 89 -5.92 -0.40 3.86
C ALA A 89 -6.70 0.92 3.99
N CYS A 90 -6.24 1.86 4.82
CA CYS A 90 -6.80 3.21 4.87
C CYS A 90 -6.55 3.97 3.55
N ILE A 91 -5.35 3.81 2.97
CA ILE A 91 -5.02 4.28 1.63
C ILE A 91 -6.04 3.69 0.65
N GLN A 92 -6.14 2.37 0.58
CA GLN A 92 -7.00 1.70 -0.40
C GLN A 92 -8.48 2.14 -0.39
N GLN A 93 -9.04 2.52 0.76
CA GLN A 93 -10.44 2.94 0.84
C GLN A 93 -10.66 4.46 0.77
N GLY A 94 -9.58 5.25 0.84
CA GLY A 94 -9.66 6.71 0.92
C GLY A 94 -10.39 7.17 2.18
N ILE A 95 -10.24 6.43 3.29
CA ILE A 95 -10.85 6.75 4.58
C ILE A 95 -9.80 7.42 5.46
N ARG A 96 -10.19 8.51 6.11
CA ARG A 96 -9.33 9.27 7.04
C ARG A 96 -8.68 8.36 8.06
N VAL A 97 -7.43 8.66 8.41
CA VAL A 97 -6.73 7.91 9.44
C VAL A 97 -7.49 8.05 10.76
N PRO A 98 -7.88 6.92 11.39
CA PRO A 98 -8.44 6.92 12.73
C PRO A 98 -7.56 7.68 13.72
N SER A 99 -8.15 8.57 14.51
CA SER A 99 -7.40 9.39 15.51
C SER A 99 -6.58 8.55 16.50
N ALA A 100 -7.04 7.32 16.80
CA ALA A 100 -6.28 6.37 17.59
C ALA A 100 -4.93 6.00 16.93
N LEU A 101 -4.86 5.81 15.61
CA LEU A 101 -3.60 5.50 14.90
C LEU A 101 -2.64 6.70 14.93
N THR A 102 -3.16 7.92 14.81
CA THR A 102 -2.35 9.14 14.92
C THR A 102 -1.79 9.33 16.33
N GLU A 103 -2.57 9.06 17.38
CA GLU A 103 -2.10 9.13 18.78
C GLU A 103 -1.02 8.10 19.11
N VAL A 104 -1.08 6.88 18.55
CA VAL A 104 -0.03 5.85 18.75
C VAL A 104 1.29 6.30 18.18
N ASN A 105 1.29 6.86 16.98
CA ASN A 105 2.53 7.31 16.36
C ASN A 105 3.11 8.50 17.13
N SER A 106 2.27 9.45 17.56
CA SER A 106 2.71 10.55 18.45
C SER A 106 3.24 10.06 19.80
N ASN A 107 2.65 9.00 20.37
CA ASN A 107 3.13 8.41 21.63
C ASN A 107 4.38 7.53 21.44
N PHE A 108 4.55 6.87 20.30
CA PHE A 108 5.75 6.12 19.95
C PHE A 108 6.94 7.05 19.68
N GLU A 109 6.71 8.18 19.00
CA GLU A 109 7.71 9.25 18.83
C GLU A 109 8.08 9.91 20.17
N ARG A 110 7.14 10.00 21.12
CA ARG A 110 7.34 10.61 22.44
C ARG A 110 7.94 9.65 23.48
N ASN A 111 7.67 8.34 23.38
CA ASN A 111 8.08 7.31 24.35
C ASN A 111 9.13 6.32 23.80
N GLY A 112 9.64 6.53 22.58
CA GLY A 112 10.70 5.71 22.00
C GLY A 112 11.94 5.73 22.90
N VAL A 113 12.26 4.59 23.50
CA VAL A 113 13.47 4.38 24.29
C VAL A 113 14.68 4.86 23.48
N VAL A 114 15.38 5.85 24.01
CA VAL A 114 16.64 6.38 23.50
C VAL A 114 17.66 5.24 23.48
N GLY A 115 17.82 4.60 22.33
CA GLY A 115 19.00 3.81 22.03
C GLY A 115 20.22 4.73 21.84
N PRO A 116 21.46 4.24 21.98
CA PRO A 116 22.66 5.09 22.09
C PRO A 116 23.05 5.86 20.81
N TYR A 117 22.23 5.82 19.76
CA TYR A 117 22.52 6.45 18.47
C TYR A 117 21.42 7.45 18.07
N ASN A 118 21.77 8.72 18.27
CA ASN A 118 21.33 9.93 17.57
C ASN A 118 19.92 10.51 17.80
N SER A 119 19.98 11.80 18.14
CA SER A 119 18.99 12.73 18.67
C SER A 119 18.15 13.47 17.63
N ILE A 120 17.79 12.83 16.51
CA ILE A 120 16.77 13.31 15.57
C ILE A 120 16.04 12.09 15.01
N GLN A 121 14.90 11.72 15.60
CA GLN A 121 14.05 10.72 14.96
C GLN A 121 13.34 11.39 13.77
N PRO A 122 13.55 10.95 12.52
CA PRO A 122 12.80 11.45 11.39
C PRO A 122 11.33 11.08 11.55
N VAL A 123 10.45 11.87 10.93
CA VAL A 123 9.02 11.57 10.79
C VAL A 123 8.85 10.12 10.32
N SER A 124 8.13 9.30 11.08
CA SER A 124 7.91 7.88 10.73
C SER A 124 7.29 7.74 9.33
N LEU A 125 7.70 6.73 8.55
CA LEU A 125 7.07 6.46 7.25
C LEU A 125 5.55 6.24 7.40
N ALA A 126 5.14 5.70 8.55
CA ALA A 126 3.74 5.56 8.93
C ALA A 126 3.04 6.92 9.04
N PHE A 127 3.65 7.89 9.71
CA PHE A 127 3.11 9.24 9.84
C PHE A 127 2.99 9.93 8.49
N ILE A 128 4.01 9.80 7.63
CA ILE A 128 3.95 10.36 6.28
C ILE A 128 2.80 9.71 5.49
N GLY A 129 2.65 8.39 5.60
CA GLY A 129 1.50 7.67 5.04
C GLY A 129 0.16 8.18 5.56
N PHE A 130 0.07 8.50 6.85
CA PHE A 130 -1.15 9.06 7.44
C PHE A 130 -1.52 10.41 6.85
N ARG A 131 -0.54 11.29 6.63
CA ARG A 131 -0.78 12.59 5.98
C ARG A 131 -1.31 12.42 4.55
N ILE A 132 -0.82 11.42 3.80
CA ILE A 132 -1.33 11.11 2.46
C ILE A 132 -2.78 10.64 2.53
N VAL A 133 -3.09 9.72 3.45
CA VAL A 133 -4.46 9.21 3.64
C VAL A 133 -5.43 10.33 4.00
N ASP A 134 -5.06 11.20 4.94
CA ASP A 134 -5.89 12.33 5.34
C ASP A 134 -6.11 13.31 4.18
N LEU A 135 -5.08 13.60 3.40
CA LEU A 135 -5.20 14.43 2.20
C LEU A 135 -6.15 13.79 1.17
N CYS A 136 -6.02 12.48 0.91
CA CYS A 136 -6.92 11.76 0.01
C CYS A 136 -8.37 11.79 0.51
N ALA A 137 -8.58 11.65 1.82
CA ALA A 137 -9.91 11.69 2.44
C ALA A 137 -10.53 13.10 2.33
N ASP A 138 -9.76 14.16 2.57
CA ASP A 138 -10.21 15.55 2.44
C ASP A 138 -10.56 15.90 0.98
N ILE A 139 -9.81 15.37 -0.01
CA ILE A 139 -10.11 15.50 -1.44
C ILE A 139 -11.40 14.73 -1.80
N LYS A 140 -11.50 13.46 -1.39
CA LYS A 140 -12.64 12.58 -1.71
C LYS A 140 -13.96 13.07 -1.12
N SER A 141 -13.90 13.67 0.07
CA SER A 141 -15.07 14.26 0.74
C SER A 141 -15.41 15.68 0.26
N HIS A 142 -14.67 16.20 -0.73
CA HIS A 142 -14.80 17.58 -1.23
C HIS A 142 -14.59 18.66 -0.16
N LEU A 143 -13.92 18.34 0.96
CA LEU A 143 -13.51 19.33 1.96
C LEU A 143 -12.35 20.18 1.45
N LEU A 144 -11.51 19.61 0.59
CA LEU A 144 -10.42 20.31 -0.07
C LEU A 144 -10.55 20.19 -1.60
N THR A 145 -10.88 21.29 -2.26
CA THR A 145 -11.12 21.34 -3.71
C THR A 145 -10.14 22.23 -4.48
N ASP A 146 -9.47 23.17 -3.80
CA ASP A 146 -8.54 24.09 -4.45
C ASP A 146 -7.25 23.38 -4.86
N SER A 147 -7.05 23.21 -6.18
CA SER A 147 -5.89 22.48 -6.73
C SER A 147 -4.55 23.07 -6.34
N ARG A 148 -4.47 24.39 -6.11
CA ARG A 148 -3.22 25.03 -5.65
C ARG A 148 -2.89 24.61 -4.22
N THR A 149 -3.88 24.61 -3.34
CA THR A 149 -3.75 24.18 -1.95
C THR A 149 -3.44 22.68 -1.86
N ILE A 150 -4.11 21.85 -2.66
CA ILE A 150 -3.82 20.41 -2.76
C ILE A 150 -2.36 20.19 -3.19
N CYS A 151 -1.92 20.86 -4.24
CA CYS A 151 -0.54 20.76 -4.74
C CYS A 151 0.47 21.19 -3.67
N HIS A 152 0.19 22.26 -2.92
CA HIS A 152 1.07 22.73 -1.85
C HIS A 152 1.21 21.69 -0.72
N PHE A 153 0.11 21.13 -0.22
CA PHE A 153 0.16 20.06 0.78
C PHE A 153 0.90 18.82 0.27
N ALA A 154 0.66 18.46 -0.99
CA ALA A 154 1.31 17.30 -1.59
C ALA A 154 2.83 17.49 -1.74
N LEU A 155 3.30 18.69 -2.10
CA LEU A 155 4.72 19.02 -2.16
C LEU A 155 5.40 18.97 -0.78
N ASP A 156 4.72 19.44 0.27
CA ASP A 156 5.25 19.35 1.64
C ASP A 156 5.39 17.89 2.10
N ILE A 157 4.38 17.05 1.84
CA ILE A 157 4.45 15.60 2.12
C ILE A 157 5.57 14.94 1.30
N LYS A 158 5.74 15.33 0.03
CA LYS A 158 6.83 14.83 -0.82
C LYS A 158 8.21 15.20 -0.25
N ALA A 159 8.37 16.40 0.30
CA ALA A 159 9.60 16.80 0.99
C ALA A 159 9.86 15.92 2.24
N ASN A 160 8.82 15.56 2.99
CA ASN A 160 8.94 14.64 4.13
C ASN A 160 9.39 13.23 3.68
N LEU A 161 8.82 12.70 2.59
CA LEU A 161 9.25 11.42 2.01
C LEU A 161 10.71 11.45 1.57
N LYS A 162 11.16 12.57 0.98
CA LYS A 162 12.56 12.75 0.59
C LYS A 162 13.49 12.77 1.81
N ALA A 163 13.16 13.59 2.82
CA ALA A 163 13.95 13.69 4.05
C ALA A 163 14.06 12.33 4.77
N TRP A 164 12.98 11.55 4.78
CA TRP A 164 12.99 10.19 5.32
C TRP A 164 13.96 9.26 4.58
N ALA A 165 14.02 9.35 3.24
CA ALA A 165 14.90 8.52 2.43
C ALA A 165 16.38 8.92 2.57
N ASP A 166 16.67 10.23 2.54
CA ASP A 166 18.03 10.78 2.64
C ASP A 166 18.72 10.38 3.97
N LEU A 167 17.97 10.26 5.07
CA LEU A 167 18.55 9.83 6.35
C LEU A 167 18.87 8.33 6.41
N ARG A 168 18.23 7.51 5.58
CA ARG A 168 18.32 6.03 5.63
C ARG A 168 19.19 5.44 4.53
N SER A 169 19.61 6.23 3.55
CA SER A 169 20.57 5.81 2.52
C SER A 169 21.95 5.46 3.10
N GLU A 170 22.33 5.99 4.28
CA GLU A 170 23.65 5.73 4.87
C GLU A 170 23.69 4.51 5.81
N THR A 171 22.55 4.05 6.35
CA THR A 171 22.54 3.08 7.47
C THR A 171 21.94 1.72 7.16
N PHE A 172 21.25 1.54 6.03
CA PHE A 172 20.55 0.28 5.76
C PHE A 172 20.75 -0.32 4.37
N PHE A 173 21.36 0.38 3.41
CA PHE A 173 21.26 -0.01 2.00
C PHE A 173 22.42 0.40 1.08
N GLU A 174 22.86 -0.57 0.27
CA GLU A 174 23.50 -0.35 -1.02
C GLU A 174 22.55 -0.90 -2.09
N ILE A 175 21.85 -0.02 -2.83
CA ILE A 175 21.04 -0.40 -3.99
C ILE A 175 22.02 -0.70 -5.13
N SER A 176 22.60 -1.89 -5.15
CA SER A 176 23.36 -2.36 -6.31
C SER A 176 22.39 -2.99 -7.31
N THR A 177 22.48 -2.53 -8.56
CA THR A 177 21.77 -3.14 -9.68
C THR A 177 22.66 -4.19 -10.31
N VAL A 178 22.38 -5.47 -10.06
CA VAL A 178 23.12 -6.57 -10.70
C VAL A 178 22.40 -6.97 -11.99
N ARG A 179 23.17 -7.19 -13.07
CA ARG A 179 22.65 -7.79 -14.31
C ARG A 179 22.48 -9.30 -14.13
N GLU A 180 21.25 -9.77 -14.00
CA GLU A 180 20.90 -11.21 -13.97
C GLU A 180 20.33 -11.66 -15.33
N ALA A 181 20.23 -12.98 -15.53
CA ALA A 181 19.80 -13.58 -16.80
C ALA A 181 18.42 -13.07 -17.27
N ALA A 182 18.31 -12.91 -18.60
CA ALA A 182 17.11 -12.44 -19.28
C ALA A 182 15.87 -13.26 -18.87
N ASN A 183 14.73 -12.57 -18.70
CA ASN A 183 13.38 -13.08 -18.38
C ASN A 183 13.02 -13.27 -16.89
N ILE A 184 13.93 -13.07 -15.94
CA ILE A 184 13.61 -13.13 -14.49
C ILE A 184 13.47 -11.72 -13.89
N CYS A 185 14.29 -10.78 -14.36
CA CYS A 185 14.41 -9.43 -13.82
C CYS A 185 13.88 -8.38 -14.81
N PHE A 186 13.32 -7.29 -14.30
CA PHE A 186 12.88 -6.17 -15.14
C PHE A 186 14.10 -5.42 -15.67
N GLU A 187 14.23 -5.28 -17.00
CA GLU A 187 15.40 -4.67 -17.66
C GLU A 187 16.75 -5.29 -17.24
N ASP A 188 16.76 -6.59 -16.90
CA ASP A 188 17.91 -7.29 -16.33
C ASP A 188 18.42 -6.67 -15.02
N LYS A 189 17.62 -5.85 -14.34
CA LYS A 189 17.99 -5.17 -13.09
C LYS A 189 17.33 -5.84 -11.89
N LYS A 190 18.05 -5.86 -10.78
CA LYS A 190 17.56 -6.33 -9.49
C LYS A 190 18.12 -5.49 -8.36
N HIS A 191 17.26 -5.10 -7.43
CA HIS A 191 17.69 -4.43 -6.21
C HIS A 191 18.26 -5.44 -5.20
N VAL A 192 19.32 -5.05 -4.51
CA VAL A 192 19.87 -5.82 -3.40
C VAL A 192 19.39 -5.19 -2.09
N TYR A 193 18.88 -6.04 -1.18
CA TYR A 193 18.37 -5.60 0.11
C TYR A 193 19.07 -6.30 1.26
N SER A 194 19.40 -5.54 2.31
CA SER A 194 19.99 -6.06 3.56
C SER A 194 19.06 -7.03 4.29
N SER A 195 17.75 -6.92 4.07
CA SER A 195 16.74 -7.85 4.58
C SER A 195 15.44 -7.80 3.77
N VAL A 196 14.63 -8.85 3.91
CA VAL A 196 13.25 -8.90 3.38
C VAL A 196 12.37 -7.77 3.96
N TRP A 197 12.62 -7.40 5.23
CA TRP A 197 11.93 -6.26 5.85
C TRP A 197 12.35 -4.93 5.20
N GLY A 198 13.64 -4.74 4.92
CA GLY A 198 14.13 -3.58 4.17
C GLY A 198 13.49 -3.47 2.79
N ALA A 199 13.32 -4.59 2.08
CA ALA A 199 12.61 -4.64 0.80
C ALA A 199 11.18 -4.16 0.90
N GLN A 200 10.43 -4.64 1.89
CA GLN A 200 9.06 -4.18 2.12
C GLN A 200 9.00 -2.69 2.47
N LEU A 201 9.90 -2.21 3.32
CA LEU A 201 9.90 -0.82 3.77
C LEU A 201 10.15 0.14 2.60
N TRP A 202 11.13 -0.15 1.75
CA TRP A 202 11.40 0.63 0.55
C TRP A 202 10.27 0.57 -0.45
N ASN A 203 9.64 -0.58 -0.65
CA ASN A 203 8.49 -0.68 -1.56
C ASN A 203 7.25 0.03 -1.02
N SER A 204 7.12 0.13 0.31
CA SER A 204 6.11 0.99 0.95
C SER A 204 6.41 2.46 0.67
N TRP A 205 7.65 2.90 0.86
CA TRP A 205 8.08 4.27 0.54
C TRP A 205 7.85 4.62 -0.94
N ARG A 206 8.20 3.71 -1.87
CA ARG A 206 7.95 3.89 -3.31
C ARG A 206 6.46 4.03 -3.63
N SER A 207 5.62 3.22 -2.98
CA SER A 207 4.17 3.30 -3.14
C SER A 207 3.64 4.66 -2.68
N LEU A 208 4.06 5.14 -1.50
CA LEU A 208 3.69 6.48 -1.02
C LEU A 208 4.19 7.57 -1.97
N GLY A 209 5.41 7.41 -2.50
CA GLY A 209 5.99 8.31 -3.49
C GLY A 209 5.21 8.34 -4.81
N ILE A 210 4.71 7.22 -5.30
CA ILE A 210 3.84 7.18 -6.48
C ILE A 210 2.55 7.94 -6.18
N LEU A 211 1.85 7.61 -5.08
CA LEU A 211 0.59 8.29 -4.70
C LEU A 211 0.74 9.80 -4.62
N ILE A 212 1.79 10.30 -3.97
CA ILE A 212 1.95 11.74 -3.80
C ILE A 212 2.26 12.43 -5.13
N ASN A 213 3.04 11.81 -6.02
CA ASN A 213 3.31 12.37 -7.33
C ASN A 213 2.07 12.33 -8.22
N GLN A 214 1.19 11.32 -8.08
CA GLN A 214 -0.12 11.31 -8.74
C GLN A 214 -0.95 12.52 -8.33
N ILE A 215 -1.10 12.76 -7.01
CA ILE A 215 -1.85 13.91 -6.48
C ILE A 215 -1.28 15.24 -7.00
N ILE A 216 0.05 15.38 -7.04
CA ILE A 216 0.72 16.58 -7.56
C ILE A 216 0.38 16.77 -9.04
N LEU A 217 0.56 15.74 -9.86
CA LEU A 217 0.31 15.82 -11.30
C LEU A 217 -1.15 16.11 -11.61
N ASP A 218 -2.09 15.45 -10.93
CA ASP A 218 -3.54 15.68 -11.12
C ASP A 218 -3.90 17.13 -10.73
N SER A 219 -3.32 17.64 -9.65
CA SER A 219 -3.49 19.05 -9.23
C SER A 219 -2.91 20.02 -10.25
N LEU A 220 -1.74 19.70 -10.82
CA LEU A 220 -1.08 20.53 -11.83
C LEU A 220 -1.84 20.51 -13.15
N ASP A 221 -2.42 19.38 -13.56
CA ASP A 221 -3.26 19.28 -14.77
C ASP A 221 -4.46 20.24 -14.68
N HIS A 222 -5.15 20.27 -13.55
CA HIS A 222 -6.22 21.23 -13.30
C HIS A 222 -5.73 22.69 -13.33
N LEU A 223 -4.55 22.95 -12.79
CA LEU A 223 -3.98 24.30 -12.75
C LEU A 223 -3.44 24.76 -14.12
N LEU A 224 -2.88 23.86 -14.93
CA LEU A 224 -2.27 24.15 -16.24
C LEU A 224 -3.30 24.63 -17.28
N LEU A 225 -4.58 24.30 -17.08
CA LEU A 225 -5.71 24.90 -17.81
C LEU A 225 -5.75 26.43 -17.67
N HIS A 226 -5.12 27.01 -16.65
CA HIS A 226 -5.26 28.42 -16.28
C HIS A 226 -3.96 29.25 -16.22
N ASN A 227 -2.75 28.66 -16.23
CA ASN A 227 -1.48 29.42 -16.26
C ASN A 227 -0.25 28.51 -16.51
N GLN A 228 0.68 28.87 -17.43
CA GLN A 228 1.56 27.88 -18.12
C GLN A 228 3.04 27.74 -17.69
N GLU A 229 3.76 28.79 -17.25
CA GLU A 229 5.24 28.68 -17.18
C GLU A 229 5.81 28.03 -15.91
N ILE A 230 5.41 28.48 -14.71
CA ILE A 230 5.98 27.99 -13.43
C ILE A 230 5.63 26.51 -13.13
N LYS A 231 4.63 25.94 -13.81
CA LYS A 231 4.11 24.59 -13.56
C LYS A 231 4.83 23.49 -14.32
N ARG A 232 5.57 23.81 -15.40
CA ARG A 232 6.20 22.80 -16.26
C ARG A 232 7.37 22.06 -15.60
N ASP A 233 8.18 22.76 -14.81
CA ASP A 233 9.33 22.14 -14.15
C ASP A 233 8.87 21.18 -13.04
N VAL A 234 7.91 21.62 -12.22
CA VAL A 234 7.31 20.80 -11.15
C VAL A 234 6.59 19.58 -11.76
N TYR A 235 5.87 19.77 -12.87
CA TYR A 235 5.22 18.67 -13.57
C TYR A 235 6.23 17.65 -14.09
N SER A 236 7.30 18.11 -14.76
CA SER A 236 8.33 17.23 -15.32
C SER A 236 9.05 16.45 -14.22
N GLU A 237 9.36 17.09 -13.10
CA GLU A 237 9.99 16.45 -11.95
C GLU A 237 9.06 15.42 -11.30
N ALA A 238 7.78 15.75 -11.10
CA ALA A 238 6.80 14.83 -10.52
C ALA A 238 6.56 13.61 -11.41
N LEU A 239 6.48 13.81 -12.73
CA LEU A 239 6.33 12.74 -13.71
C LEU A 239 7.56 11.84 -13.75
N TYR A 240 8.75 12.43 -13.74
CA TYR A 240 10.01 11.68 -13.69
C TYR A 240 10.10 10.83 -12.42
N SER A 241 9.83 11.44 -11.25
CA SER A 241 9.80 10.75 -9.97
C SER A 241 8.81 9.58 -9.95
N LEU A 242 7.57 9.79 -10.42
CA LEU A 242 6.56 8.74 -10.51
C LEU A 242 7.00 7.54 -11.36
N ARG A 243 7.58 7.81 -12.54
CA ARG A 243 8.04 6.77 -13.46
C ARG A 243 9.21 5.98 -12.89
N ASN A 244 10.19 6.67 -12.30
CA ASN A 244 11.33 6.02 -11.67
C ASN A 244 10.90 5.13 -10.49
N LEU A 245 10.00 5.63 -9.63
CA LEU A 245 9.49 4.83 -8.51
C LEU A 245 8.71 3.59 -8.99
N SER A 246 7.99 3.71 -10.10
CA SER A 246 7.27 2.60 -10.72
C SER A 246 8.23 1.55 -11.31
N GLN A 247 9.27 2.00 -12.02
CA GLN A 247 10.33 1.11 -12.51
C GLN A 247 11.03 0.40 -11.35
N ASP A 248 11.36 1.12 -10.30
CA ASP A 248 11.98 0.57 -9.10
C ASP A 248 11.12 -0.52 -8.42
N ILE A 249 9.79 -0.35 -8.40
CA ILE A 249 8.88 -1.41 -7.92
C ILE A 249 9.01 -2.66 -8.80
N CYS A 250 9.06 -2.50 -10.13
CA CYS A 250 9.29 -3.61 -11.05
C CYS A 250 10.64 -4.31 -10.83
N ILE A 251 11.70 -3.54 -10.58
CA ILE A 251 13.05 -4.05 -10.30
C ILE A 251 13.10 -4.79 -8.94
N SER A 252 12.26 -4.39 -7.99
CA SER A 252 12.20 -4.99 -6.65
C SER A 252 11.49 -6.34 -6.57
N THR A 253 10.74 -6.73 -7.62
CA THR A 253 9.86 -7.91 -7.55
C THR A 253 10.59 -9.21 -7.20
N PRO A 254 11.80 -9.51 -7.72
CA PRO A 254 12.45 -10.79 -7.46
C PRO A 254 12.77 -11.01 -5.97
N ASN A 255 13.00 -9.94 -5.21
CA ASN A 255 13.38 -10.02 -3.80
C ASN A 255 12.24 -10.48 -2.88
N LEU A 256 11.00 -10.31 -3.31
CA LEU A 256 9.82 -10.65 -2.51
C LEU A 256 9.02 -11.81 -3.09
N ALA A 257 9.15 -12.11 -4.39
CA ALA A 257 8.38 -13.12 -5.13
C ALA A 257 8.44 -14.53 -4.50
N SER A 258 9.59 -14.94 -3.96
CA SER A 258 9.77 -16.26 -3.32
C SER A 258 9.65 -16.24 -1.79
N SER A 259 9.27 -15.11 -1.20
CA SER A 259 9.17 -14.93 0.25
C SER A 259 7.71 -15.01 0.73
N PRO A 260 7.46 -15.33 2.02
CA PRO A 260 6.13 -15.19 2.62
C PRO A 260 5.54 -13.77 2.53
N ARG A 261 6.36 -12.77 2.15
CA ARG A 261 5.97 -11.37 1.97
C ARG A 261 5.63 -11.00 0.52
N ALA A 262 5.65 -11.93 -0.44
CA ALA A 262 5.16 -11.65 -1.79
C ALA A 262 3.75 -10.99 -1.86
N PRO A 263 2.78 -11.30 -0.96
CA PRO A 263 1.48 -10.62 -0.95
C PRO A 263 1.57 -9.11 -0.75
N THR A 264 2.63 -8.60 -0.09
CA THR A 264 2.79 -7.16 0.12
C THR A 264 3.10 -6.41 -1.19
N MET A 265 3.46 -7.12 -2.26
CA MET A 265 3.70 -6.55 -3.59
C MET A 265 2.45 -6.42 -4.45
N ILE A 266 1.33 -7.03 -4.06
CA ILE A 266 0.09 -6.96 -4.84
C ILE A 266 -0.35 -5.51 -5.06
N TRP A 267 -0.36 -4.71 -4.00
CA TRP A 267 -0.77 -3.32 -4.11
C TRP A 267 0.25 -2.42 -4.84
N PRO A 268 1.56 -2.44 -4.51
CA PRO A 268 2.58 -1.75 -5.31
C PRO A 268 2.49 -2.05 -6.80
N LEU A 269 2.33 -3.31 -7.19
CA LEU A 269 2.25 -3.71 -8.60
C LEU A 269 0.94 -3.27 -9.24
N TYR A 270 -0.19 -3.35 -8.52
CA TYR A 270 -1.46 -2.86 -9.03
C TYR A 270 -1.43 -1.34 -9.27
N MET A 271 -0.82 -0.56 -8.37
CA MET A 271 -0.63 0.87 -8.58
C MET A 271 0.20 1.17 -9.82
N VAL A 272 1.29 0.42 -10.04
CA VAL A 272 2.12 0.57 -11.24
C VAL A 272 1.33 0.25 -12.51
N LEU A 273 0.51 -0.81 -12.47
CA LEU A 273 -0.36 -1.24 -13.58
C LEU A 273 -1.42 -0.18 -13.93
N GLN A 274 -2.07 0.41 -12.92
CA GLN A 274 -3.17 1.38 -13.12
C GLN A 274 -2.70 2.79 -13.48
N GLU A 275 -1.43 3.10 -13.29
CA GLU A 275 -0.90 4.43 -13.56
C GLU A 275 -0.68 4.67 -15.07
N ALA A 276 -1.60 5.42 -15.67
CA ALA A 276 -1.64 5.69 -17.12
C ALA A 276 -0.40 6.43 -17.66
N ARG A 277 0.29 7.21 -16.81
CA ARG A 277 1.50 7.96 -17.17
C ARG A 277 2.74 7.06 -17.24
N ASN A 278 2.66 5.81 -16.79
CA ASN A 278 3.73 4.84 -16.97
C ASN A 278 3.81 4.33 -18.41
N VAL A 279 5.04 4.02 -18.84
CA VAL A 279 5.28 3.36 -20.13
C VAL A 279 4.70 1.94 -20.13
N GLU A 280 4.28 1.47 -21.31
CA GLU A 280 3.60 0.18 -21.46
C GLU A 280 4.43 -1.00 -20.92
N THR A 281 5.74 -1.01 -21.14
CA THR A 281 6.63 -2.07 -20.66
C THR A 281 6.60 -2.21 -19.13
N VAL A 282 6.52 -1.10 -18.39
CA VAL A 282 6.43 -1.06 -16.93
C VAL A 282 5.08 -1.62 -16.46
N ARG A 283 3.97 -1.19 -17.09
CA ARG A 283 2.63 -1.67 -16.77
C ARG A 283 2.47 -3.17 -17.06
N SER A 284 2.94 -3.61 -18.23
CA SER A 284 2.90 -5.02 -18.65
C SER A 284 3.73 -5.90 -17.72
N TRP A 285 4.91 -5.45 -17.28
CA TRP A 285 5.67 -6.19 -16.27
C TRP A 285 4.89 -6.35 -14.97
N ALA A 286 4.28 -5.28 -14.46
CA ALA A 286 3.49 -5.33 -13.23
C ALA A 286 2.32 -6.33 -13.34
N ALA A 287 1.60 -6.34 -14.47
CA ALA A 287 0.55 -7.32 -14.75
C ALA A 287 1.08 -8.76 -14.75
N ILE A 288 2.22 -9.02 -15.40
CA ILE A 288 2.86 -10.34 -15.42
C ILE A 288 3.23 -10.79 -14.00
N GLN A 289 3.80 -9.90 -13.19
CA GLN A 289 4.18 -10.22 -11.82
C GLN A 289 2.95 -10.50 -10.92
N LEU A 290 1.87 -9.74 -11.06
CA LEU A 290 0.60 -10.01 -10.38
C LEU A 290 0.01 -11.38 -10.77
N GLN A 291 0.04 -11.73 -12.05
CA GLN A 291 -0.36 -13.05 -12.52
C GLN A 291 0.57 -14.15 -12.01
N GLY A 292 1.86 -13.84 -11.87
CA GLY A 292 2.83 -14.68 -11.19
C GLY A 292 2.38 -14.99 -9.76
N ILE A 293 2.07 -13.96 -8.95
CA ILE A 293 1.65 -14.12 -7.55
C ILE A 293 0.48 -15.11 -7.43
N LYS A 294 -0.49 -15.03 -8.35
CA LYS A 294 -1.57 -16.02 -8.42
C LYS A 294 -1.04 -17.43 -8.69
N THR A 295 -0.15 -17.60 -9.66
CA THR A 295 0.39 -18.89 -10.08
C THR A 295 1.23 -19.56 -8.99
N TYR A 296 2.18 -18.84 -8.38
CA TYR A 296 3.10 -19.44 -7.40
C TYR A 296 2.62 -19.37 -5.94
N MET A 297 1.70 -18.46 -5.57
CA MET A 297 1.13 -18.38 -4.22
C MET A 297 -0.32 -18.84 -4.11
N GLY A 298 -1.02 -18.98 -5.23
CA GLY A 298 -2.46 -19.31 -5.22
C GLY A 298 -3.33 -18.16 -4.71
N ILE A 299 -2.84 -16.91 -4.73
CA ILE A 299 -3.58 -15.72 -4.29
C ILE A 299 -4.41 -15.21 -5.46
N LYS A 300 -5.71 -15.50 -5.42
CA LYS A 300 -6.61 -15.24 -6.55
C LYS A 300 -6.82 -13.74 -6.81
N GLN A 301 -6.82 -12.92 -5.76
CA GLN A 301 -6.95 -11.46 -5.89
C GLN A 301 -5.89 -10.85 -6.82
N ALA A 302 -4.65 -11.36 -6.81
CA ALA A 302 -3.59 -10.82 -7.66
C ALA A 302 -3.91 -10.97 -9.15
N ALA A 303 -4.54 -12.09 -9.57
CA ALA A 303 -4.94 -12.28 -10.97
C ALA A 303 -6.16 -11.45 -11.36
N VAL A 304 -7.09 -11.22 -10.43
CA VAL A 304 -8.21 -10.30 -10.67
C VAL A 304 -7.70 -8.90 -10.95
N LEU A 305 -6.75 -8.44 -10.13
CA LEU A 305 -6.11 -7.12 -10.30
C LEU A 305 -5.22 -7.06 -11.56
N ALA A 306 -4.60 -8.17 -11.97
CA ALA A 306 -3.84 -8.24 -13.23
C ALA A 306 -4.72 -8.16 -14.48
N ALA A 307 -5.94 -8.70 -14.41
CA ALA A 307 -6.91 -8.70 -15.50
C ALA A 307 -7.74 -7.41 -15.58
N ASP A 308 -7.59 -6.52 -14.60
CA ASP A 308 -8.22 -5.20 -14.58
C ASP A 308 -7.54 -4.30 -15.62
N THR A 309 -8.00 -4.43 -16.86
CA THR A 309 -7.52 -3.61 -17.97
C THR A 309 -7.83 -2.15 -17.70
N TRP A 310 -6.80 -1.31 -17.74
CA TRP A 310 -6.93 0.14 -17.77
C TRP A 310 -8.02 0.53 -18.78
N ARG A 311 -9.12 1.12 -18.29
CA ARG A 311 -10.16 1.70 -19.14
C ARG A 311 -9.79 3.14 -19.43
N GLU A 312 -9.71 3.49 -20.71
CA GLU A 312 -9.78 4.88 -21.20
C GLU A 312 -11.14 5.48 -20.85
N SER A 313 -11.41 5.81 -19.59
CA SER A 313 -12.51 6.71 -19.26
C SER A 313 -12.00 8.15 -19.39
N LEU A 314 -12.65 8.93 -20.23
CA LEU A 314 -12.39 10.34 -20.59
C LEU A 314 -12.54 11.35 -19.42
N THR A 315 -12.25 10.93 -18.19
CA THR A 315 -12.30 11.76 -16.99
C THR A 315 -11.08 11.47 -16.11
N PRO A 316 -10.26 12.47 -15.76
CA PRO A 316 -9.15 12.30 -14.83
C PRO A 316 -9.75 12.16 -13.43
N HIS A 317 -10.12 10.94 -13.07
CA HIS A 317 -10.72 10.65 -11.77
C HIS A 317 -9.91 9.55 -11.09
N PHE A 318 -9.36 9.93 -9.94
CA PHE A 318 -8.81 9.12 -8.86
C PHE A 318 -9.51 7.75 -8.68
N ASN A 319 -9.20 6.77 -9.54
CA ASN A 319 -9.78 5.43 -9.49
C ASN A 319 -9.05 4.48 -8.52
N ILE A 320 -8.20 5.02 -7.64
CA ILE A 320 -7.57 4.25 -6.57
C ILE A 320 -8.52 4.08 -5.37
N PHE A 321 -9.62 4.84 -5.30
CA PHE A 321 -10.50 4.90 -4.13
C PHE A 321 -11.99 4.68 -4.44
N ALA A 322 -12.33 4.11 -5.60
CA ALA A 322 -13.70 3.72 -5.95
C ALA A 322 -14.05 2.34 -5.41
#